data_AF-B1HWS7-F1
#
_entry.id   AF-B1HWS7-F1
#
_cell.length_a   1.000
_cell.length_b   1.000
_cell.length_c   1.000
_cell.angle_alpha   90.00
_cell.angle_beta   90.00
_cell.angle_gamma   90.00
#
_symmetry.space_group_name_H-M   'P 1'
#
loop_
_entity.id
_entity.type
_entity.pdbx_description
1 polymer ?
#
loop_
_entity_poly.entity_id
_entity_poly.type
_entity_poly.pdbx_seq_one_letter_code
_entity_poly.pdbx_strand_id
1 'polypeptide(L)' 'MGLGLDEFSMSATSILKTRSLLKRLSVKDMQALATEALQVATAEEVMEKVKQAVK' A
#
# COMPACT_ATOMS: atom_id res chain seq x y z
N MET A 1 1.56 6.72 -2.53
CA MET A 1 0.30 6.22 -3.12
C MET A 1 -0.93 6.36 -2.21
N GLY A 2 -1.05 5.69 -1.05
CA GLY A 2 -2.17 5.96 -0.10
C GLY A 2 -1.93 7.15 0.84
N LEU A 3 -0.69 7.28 1.32
CA LEU A 3 -0.23 8.35 2.20
C LEU A 3 0.43 9.53 1.45
N GLY A 4 0.19 9.66 0.14
CA GLY A 4 0.78 10.75 -0.65
C GLY A 4 2.27 10.62 -1.00
N LEU A 5 2.89 9.45 -0.83
CA LEU A 5 4.26 9.23 -1.30
C LEU A 5 4.37 9.29 -2.83
N ASP A 6 5.23 10.18 -3.33
CA ASP A 6 5.47 10.45 -4.75
C ASP A 6 6.55 9.56 -5.38
N GLU A 7 7.55 9.12 -4.60
CA GLU A 7 8.69 8.36 -5.11
C GLU A 7 9.02 7.13 -4.26
N PHE A 8 9.42 6.04 -4.92
CA PHE A 8 9.92 4.82 -4.27
C PHE A 8 11.36 4.55 -4.72
N SER A 9 12.30 4.52 -3.77
CA SER A 9 13.69 4.11 -4.01
C SER A 9 13.89 2.65 -3.59
N MET A 10 14.42 1.82 -4.50
CA MET A 10 14.61 0.38 -4.27
C MET A 10 15.66 -0.23 -5.22
N SER A 11 16.02 -1.50 -4.99
CA SER A 11 16.89 -2.24 -5.90
C SER A 11 16.26 -2.42 -7.28
N ALA A 12 17.08 -2.41 -8.34
CA ALA A 12 16.63 -2.53 -9.72
C ALA A 12 15.74 -3.77 -9.95
N THR A 13 16.06 -4.89 -9.28
CA THR A 13 15.30 -6.15 -9.35
C THR A 13 13.90 -6.04 -8.75
N SER A 14 13.65 -5.09 -7.85
CA SER A 14 12.35 -4.89 -7.21
C SER A 14 11.41 -3.99 -8.01
N ILE A 15 11.95 -3.14 -8.91
CA ILE A 15 11.19 -2.10 -9.63
C ILE A 15 10.02 -2.69 -10.42
N LEU A 16 10.25 -3.75 -11.21
CA LEU A 16 9.22 -4.33 -12.06
C LEU A 16 8.09 -4.97 -11.26
N LYS A 17 8.43 -5.66 -10.16
CA LYS A 17 7.44 -6.27 -9.26
C LYS A 17 6.55 -5.20 -8.63
N THR A 18 7.16 -4.13 -8.09
CA THR A 18 6.44 -3.01 -7.50
C THR A 18 5.58 -2.29 -8.53
N ARG A 19 6.11 -1.96 -9.71
CA ARG A 19 5.36 -1.30 -10.79
C ARG A 19 4.14 -2.13 -11.23
N SER A 20 4.30 -3.45 -11.36
CA SER A 20 3.20 -4.36 -11.70
C SER A 20 2.09 -4.34 -10.64
N LEU A 21 2.46 -4.32 -9.36
CA LEU A 21 1.52 -4.20 -8.24
C LEU A 21 0.78 -2.86 -8.28
N LEU A 22 1.51 -1.74 -8.36
CA LEU A 22 0.91 -0.39 -8.36
C LEU A 22 -0.09 -0.19 -9.52
N LYS A 23 0.17 -0.81 -10.68
CA LYS A 23 -0.74 -0.74 -11.85
C LYS A 23 -2.12 -1.35 -11.59
N ARG A 24 -2.25 -2.26 -10.61
CA ARG A 24 -3.51 -2.95 -10.27
C ARG A 24 -4.28 -2.26 -9.13
N LEU A 25 -3.67 -1.27 -8.48
CA LEU A 25 -4.23 -0.61 -7.31
C LEU A 25 -4.81 0.75 -7.67
N SER A 26 -5.96 1.07 -7.10
CA SER A 26 -6.60 2.38 -7.22
C SER A 26 -6.04 3.35 -6.16
N VAL A 27 -5.63 4.55 -6.57
CA VAL A 27 -5.12 5.58 -5.65
C VAL A 27 -6.18 5.94 -4.60
N LYS A 28 -7.44 6.08 -5.02
CA LYS A 28 -8.56 6.42 -4.14
C LYS A 28 -8.77 5.35 -3.06
N ASP A 29 -8.72 4.09 -3.45
CA ASP A 29 -8.95 2.97 -2.52
C ASP A 29 -7.77 2.84 -1.54
N MET A 30 -6.55 3.09 -2.01
CA MET A 30 -5.35 3.10 -1.15
C MET A 30 -5.33 4.28 -0.17
N GLN A 31 -5.94 5.43 -0.50
CA GLN A 31 -6.09 6.56 0.43
C GLN A 31 -7.08 6.23 1.56
N ALA A 32 -8.20 5.59 1.23
CA ALA A 32 -9.16 5.12 2.23
C ALA A 32 -8.51 4.09 3.17
N LEU A 33 -7.83 3.08 2.60
CA LEU A 33 -7.09 2.07 3.35
C LEU A 33 -6.03 2.70 4.27
N ALA A 34 -5.28 3.69 3.78
CA ALA A 34 -4.26 4.37 4.57
C ALA A 34 -4.86 5.10 5.78
N THR A 35 -6.00 5.78 5.59
CA THR A 35 -6.71 6.46 6.69
C THR A 35 -7.17 5.47 7.75
N GLU A 36 -7.71 4.34 7.32
CA GLU A 36 -8.16 3.27 8.21
C GLU A 36 -7.01 2.54 8.93
N ALA A 37 -5.86 2.40 8.27
CA ALA A 37 -4.67 1.77 8.82
C ALA A 37 -3.98 2.65 9.87
N LEU A 38 -4.14 3.97 9.80
CA LEU A 38 -3.62 4.90 10.81
C LEU A 38 -4.45 4.90 12.11
N GLN A 39 -5.67 4.34 12.08
CA GLN A 39 -6.57 4.32 13.24
C GLN A 39 -6.45 3.07 14.12
N VAL A 40 -5.77 2.03 13.64
CA VAL A 40 -5.58 0.77 14.37
C VAL A 40 -4.36 0.86 15.28
N ALA A 41 -4.39 0.15 16.41
CA ALA A 41 -3.41 0.31 17.47
C ALA A 41 -2.17 -0.58 17.28
N THR A 42 -2.32 -1.71 16.57
CA THR A 42 -1.30 -2.75 16.47
C THR A 42 -0.86 -3.00 15.04
N ALA A 43 0.39 -3.43 14.88
CA ALA A 43 0.95 -3.75 13.55
C ALA A 43 0.25 -4.97 12.92
N GLU A 44 -0.22 -5.91 13.74
CA GLU A 44 -0.98 -7.08 13.31
C GLU A 44 -2.29 -6.67 12.63
N GLU A 45 -3.04 -5.73 13.24
CA GLU A 45 -4.28 -5.20 12.67
C GLU A 45 -4.03 -4.47 11.34
N VAL A 46 -2.94 -3.69 11.24
CA VAL A 46 -2.54 -3.04 9.99
C VAL A 46 -2.28 -4.08 8.90
N MET A 47 -1.50 -5.13 9.21
CA MET A 47 -1.17 -6.17 8.24
C MET A 47 -2.39 -6.93 7.74
N GLU A 48 -3.34 -7.22 8.63
CA GLU A 48 -4.58 -7.90 8.27
C GLU A 48 -5.41 -7.05 7.30
N LYS A 49 -5.57 -5.75 7.58
CA LYS A 49 -6.26 -4.81 6.67
C LYS A 49 -5.59 -4.73 5.29
N VAL A 50 -4.26 -4.64 5.25
CA VAL A 50 -3.51 -4.59 3.98
C VAL A 50 -3.70 -5.87 3.16
N LYS A 51 -3.68 -7.04 3.81
CA LYS A 51 -3.89 -8.33 3.12
C LYS A 51 -5.30 -8.47 2.54
N GLN A 52 -6.31 -7.96 3.25
CA GLN A 52 -7.69 -7.98 2.76
C GLN A 52 -7.89 -7.09 1.54
N ALA A 53 -7.21 -5.93 1.51
CA ALA A 53 -7.34 -4.96 0.42
C ALA A 53 -6.51 -5.30 -0.84
N VAL A 54 -5.49 -6.16 -0.74
CA VAL A 54 -4.55 -6.49 -1.84
C VAL A 54 -4.74 -7.93 -2.36
N LYS A 55 -5.86 -8.58 -2.04
CA LYS A 55 -6.26 -9.88 -2.62
C LYS A 55 -6.60 -9.75 -4.11
#